data_AF-A0A016UC12-F1
#
_entry.id   AF-A0A016UC12-F1
#
_cell.length_a   1.000
_cell.length_b   1.000
_cell.length_c   1.000
_cell.angle_alpha   90.00
_cell.angle_beta   90.00
_cell.angle_gamma   90.00
#
_symmetry.space_group_name_H-M   'P 1'
#
loop_
_entity.id
_entity.type
_entity.pdbx_description
1 polymer ?
#
loop_
_entity_poly.entity_id
_entity_poly.type
_entity_poly.pdbx_seq_one_letter_code
_entity_poly.pdbx_strand_id
1 'polypeptide(L)'
;MRLAFIVLLLAVCVGGSFFDTKLGRKIKAVMEKIRTRLNSTAIFKIREKIHKLKEKVKAKLMLSPERKAILSELLKRIAIIKKDHVLPKGDSIEEINEKDKIGELLFQGDIVLTNEQANEVVEDTEDDGSNRTKRQAFRDRNYPRTLWSNGVNYFFDPSATPEVRSVFTKGARLWMKDTCIDFRENREAPHRIRVFREKGCWSYVGSLGRQQDLSLGRGCESVGTAAHEIGHAIGFFHTQSRHDRDNYITFNVQNVKPDWVDQFTKQTPATNENYGIPYDYGSIMHYGTNSASYNGRPTMIPNDPKYSETLGSPIISFYELLMINTHYGCTKRCDPNSSAKCAMGGFPHPRDCSRCICPSGYGGRLCNERPSGCGRVYQAAAQYQTFTDEVGNRNAGQRPREDMDMCHYWITVTLTSKLNRCNLCTEESFKAPTGSRIEVKLVGFPRGIAVDGCQFAGVEIKTHADQRLTGYRFCAPEDAGVTLVSKHNIVPIITYNRFYATRSVIQYRIVSGGQPMPQPNPSSQCVDKQQCAALMRTRDFCRSKVFTNSIKRAICPKSCGFC
;
A
#
# COMPACT_ATOMS: atom_id res chain seq x y z
N MET A 1 39.75 -2.71 44.08
CA MET A 1 38.41 -2.46 44.67
C MET A 1 38.12 -0.95 44.67
N ARG A 2 36.84 -0.55 44.76
CA ARG A 2 36.35 0.86 44.74
C ARG A 2 36.57 1.65 43.44
N LEU A 3 35.68 1.49 42.44
CA LEU A 3 35.23 2.57 41.54
C LEU A 3 34.04 2.08 40.66
N ALA A 4 32.90 1.78 41.30
CA ALA A 4 31.76 1.12 40.63
C ALA A 4 30.37 1.56 41.13
N PHE A 5 30.24 2.72 41.78
CA PHE A 5 29.03 3.09 42.53
C PHE A 5 28.43 4.49 42.27
N ILE A 6 29.00 5.27 41.33
CA ILE A 6 28.62 6.69 41.13
C ILE A 6 27.73 6.93 39.89
N VAL A 7 27.52 5.92 39.04
CA VAL A 7 26.69 6.03 37.82
C VAL A 7 25.20 5.69 38.06
N LEU A 8 24.86 5.02 39.17
CA LEU A 8 23.52 4.47 39.39
C LEU A 8 22.46 5.46 39.95
N LEU A 9 22.87 6.66 40.38
CA LEU A 9 22.01 7.57 41.16
C LEU A 9 21.46 8.80 40.41
N LEU A 10 21.85 9.03 39.15
CA LEU A 10 21.32 10.12 38.31
C LEU A 10 20.31 9.65 37.24
N ALA A 11 19.84 8.40 37.32
CA ALA A 11 18.87 7.81 36.39
C ALA A 11 17.44 7.65 36.96
N VAL A 12 17.20 8.04 38.21
CA VAL A 12 15.96 7.70 38.95
C VAL A 12 14.86 8.76 38.80
N CYS A 13 15.20 10.05 38.81
CA CYS A 13 14.24 11.14 39.02
C CYS A 13 13.35 11.52 37.81
N VAL A 14 13.47 10.84 36.66
CA VAL A 14 12.60 11.09 35.48
C VAL A 14 12.19 9.76 34.79
N GLY A 15 12.14 8.64 35.52
CA GLY A 15 11.93 7.31 34.92
C GLY A 15 11.00 6.33 35.63
N GLY A 16 10.70 6.51 36.92
CA GLY A 16 9.97 5.50 37.71
C GLY A 16 8.58 5.14 37.18
N SER A 17 7.71 6.15 37.03
CA SER A 17 6.26 5.98 36.83
C SER A 17 5.87 5.07 35.65
N PHE A 18 6.60 5.09 34.52
CA PHE A 18 6.24 4.26 33.37
C PHE A 18 6.53 2.77 33.62
N PHE A 19 7.65 2.45 34.29
CA PHE A 19 8.11 1.06 34.41
C PHE A 19 7.26 0.19 35.33
N ASP A 20 6.44 0.77 36.21
CA ASP A 20 5.47 0.02 37.02
C ASP A 20 4.19 -0.37 36.24
N THR A 21 3.89 0.32 35.14
CA THR A 21 2.74 0.01 34.28
C THR A 21 2.87 -1.38 33.64
N LYS A 22 1.74 -1.98 33.27
CA LYS A 22 1.72 -3.30 32.60
C LYS A 22 2.51 -3.31 31.28
N LEU A 23 2.51 -2.18 30.55
CA LEU A 23 3.31 -2.03 29.32
C LEU A 23 4.78 -1.71 29.63
N GLY A 24 5.07 -0.87 30.63
CA GLY A 24 6.44 -0.60 31.06
C GLY A 24 7.18 -1.87 31.50
N ARG A 25 6.51 -2.76 32.24
CA ARG A 25 7.07 -4.08 32.61
C ARG A 25 7.30 -5.00 31.41
N LYS A 26 6.37 -5.05 30.44
CA LYS A 26 6.60 -5.73 29.14
C LYS A 26 7.87 -5.17 28.47
N ILE A 27 7.93 -3.85 28.28
CA ILE A 27 9.00 -3.16 27.55
C ILE A 27 10.36 -3.32 28.25
N LYS A 28 10.41 -3.27 29.59
CA LYS A 28 11.62 -3.55 30.36
C LYS A 28 12.12 -4.99 30.16
N ALA A 29 11.25 -5.97 30.33
CA ALA A 29 11.58 -7.39 30.13
C ALA A 29 11.91 -7.74 28.65
N VAL A 30 11.48 -6.89 27.71
CA VAL A 30 11.90 -6.91 26.30
C VAL A 30 13.28 -6.28 26.13
N MET A 31 13.56 -5.10 26.67
CA MET A 31 14.87 -4.45 26.62
C MET A 31 15.98 -5.31 27.23
N GLU A 32 15.73 -5.93 28.39
CA GLU A 32 16.66 -6.87 29.04
C GLU A 32 16.98 -8.11 28.17
N LYS A 33 16.17 -8.38 27.13
CA LYS A 33 16.30 -9.49 26.16
C LYS A 33 16.59 -9.01 24.73
N ILE A 34 16.86 -7.72 24.54
CA ILE A 34 17.15 -7.11 23.24
C ILE A 34 18.47 -6.34 23.30
N ARG A 35 19.54 -6.98 22.81
CA ARG A 35 20.80 -6.34 22.42
C ARG A 35 20.68 -5.63 21.06
N THR A 36 19.69 -4.76 20.86
CA THR A 36 19.66 -3.93 19.65
C THR A 36 20.79 -2.90 19.67
N ARG A 37 21.38 -2.60 18.51
CA ARG A 37 22.27 -1.44 18.33
C ARG A 37 21.53 -0.09 18.33
N LEU A 38 20.20 -0.11 18.26
CA LEU A 38 19.34 1.07 18.45
C LEU A 38 19.60 1.74 19.81
N ASN A 39 19.54 3.08 19.83
CA ASN A 39 19.53 3.85 21.09
C ASN A 39 18.19 3.66 21.80
N SER A 40 18.10 2.57 22.57
CA SER A 40 16.88 2.12 23.25
C SER A 40 16.31 3.18 24.19
N THR A 41 17.16 3.95 24.89
CA THR A 41 16.75 5.07 25.75
C THR A 41 16.07 6.19 24.98
N ALA A 42 16.53 6.52 23.76
CA ALA A 42 15.91 7.54 22.92
C ALA A 42 14.57 7.06 22.35
N ILE A 43 14.53 5.84 21.81
CA ILE A 43 13.29 5.24 21.27
C ILE A 43 12.25 5.06 22.37
N PHE A 44 12.66 4.63 23.58
CA PHE A 44 11.78 4.52 24.73
C PHE A 44 11.11 5.86 25.07
N LYS A 45 11.86 6.96 25.16
CA LYS A 45 11.30 8.30 25.44
C LYS A 45 10.31 8.76 24.36
N ILE A 46 10.59 8.44 23.09
CA ILE A 46 9.69 8.68 21.96
C ILE A 46 8.42 7.82 22.08
N ARG A 47 8.56 6.53 22.38
CA ARG A 47 7.43 5.61 22.55
C ARG A 47 6.56 6.00 23.74
N GLU A 48 7.15 6.48 24.83
CA GLU A 48 6.43 6.97 26.01
C GLU A 48 5.57 8.21 25.68
N LYS A 49 6.12 9.19 24.93
CA LYS A 49 5.35 10.33 24.42
C LYS A 49 4.14 9.87 23.60
N ILE A 50 4.38 9.01 22.60
CA ILE A 50 3.33 8.53 21.68
C ILE A 50 2.30 7.68 22.44
N HIS A 51 2.71 6.90 23.44
CA HIS A 51 1.78 6.08 24.22
C HIS A 51 0.84 6.91 25.10
N LYS A 52 1.26 8.10 25.58
CA LYS A 52 0.36 9.03 26.31
C LYS A 52 -0.81 9.50 25.44
N LEU A 53 -0.63 9.54 24.12
CA LEU A 53 -1.69 9.88 23.15
C LEU A 53 -2.70 8.74 22.93
N LYS A 54 -2.42 7.50 23.36
CA LYS A 54 -3.18 6.27 23.02
C LYS A 54 -4.70 6.44 23.15
N GLU A 55 -5.17 7.05 24.23
CA GLU A 55 -6.62 7.22 24.45
C GLU A 55 -7.21 8.40 23.64
N LYS A 56 -6.47 9.49 23.36
CA LYS A 56 -6.91 10.54 22.41
C LYS A 56 -6.93 10.01 20.98
N VAL A 57 -5.95 9.20 20.58
CA VAL A 57 -5.92 8.50 19.29
C VAL A 57 -7.10 7.53 19.18
N LYS A 58 -7.28 6.65 20.17
CA LYS A 58 -8.42 5.70 20.25
C LYS A 58 -9.77 6.42 20.14
N ALA A 59 -9.95 7.56 20.80
CA ALA A 59 -11.14 8.41 20.67
C ALA A 59 -11.29 8.96 19.23
N LYS A 60 -10.24 9.53 18.64
CA LYS A 60 -10.20 9.97 17.22
C LYS A 60 -10.42 8.81 16.21
N LEU A 61 -10.24 7.55 16.63
CA LEU A 61 -10.50 6.33 15.85
C LEU A 61 -11.87 5.68 16.13
N MET A 62 -12.68 6.18 17.06
CA MET A 62 -14.02 5.63 17.32
C MET A 62 -14.98 6.02 16.20
N LEU A 63 -15.52 5.02 15.50
CA LEU A 63 -16.53 5.25 14.46
C LEU A 63 -17.82 5.85 15.03
N SER A 64 -18.32 6.89 14.35
CA SER A 64 -19.66 7.46 14.57
C SER A 64 -20.77 6.42 14.28
N PRO A 65 -22.01 6.63 14.73
CA PRO A 65 -23.12 5.71 14.46
C PRO A 65 -23.32 5.42 12.95
N GLU A 66 -23.15 6.43 12.12
CA GLU A 66 -23.27 6.36 10.65
C GLU A 66 -22.14 5.52 10.05
N ARG A 67 -20.90 5.72 10.53
CA ARG A 67 -19.74 4.93 10.10
C ARG A 67 -19.81 3.48 10.58
N LYS A 68 -20.42 3.22 11.74
CA LYS A 68 -20.73 1.84 12.21
C LYS A 68 -21.77 1.16 11.31
N ALA A 69 -22.80 1.89 10.86
CA ALA A 69 -23.76 1.36 9.89
C ALA A 69 -23.12 1.05 8.53
N ILE A 70 -22.24 1.92 8.03
CA ILE A 70 -21.45 1.68 6.80
C ILE A 70 -20.54 0.46 6.98
N LEU A 71 -19.81 0.34 8.10
CA LEU A 71 -18.97 -0.81 8.40
C LEU A 71 -19.79 -2.11 8.42
N SER A 72 -20.96 -2.13 9.06
CA SER A 72 -21.85 -3.28 9.10
C SER A 72 -22.29 -3.74 7.71
N GLU A 73 -22.52 -2.80 6.78
CA GLU A 73 -22.89 -3.13 5.40
C GLU A 73 -21.68 -3.59 4.55
N LEU A 74 -20.49 -3.02 4.76
CA LEU A 74 -19.27 -3.47 4.09
C LEU A 74 -18.86 -4.88 4.55
N LEU A 75 -18.96 -5.20 5.85
CA LEU A 75 -18.63 -6.52 6.40
C LEU A 75 -19.48 -7.67 5.84
N LYS A 76 -20.70 -7.40 5.34
CA LYS A 76 -21.54 -8.40 4.64
C LYS A 76 -21.06 -8.72 3.21
N ARG A 77 -20.18 -7.88 2.66
CA ARG A 77 -19.74 -7.89 1.25
C ARG A 77 -18.26 -8.27 1.10
N ILE A 78 -17.52 -8.36 2.21
CA ILE A 78 -16.15 -8.91 2.24
C ILE A 78 -16.26 -10.44 2.17
N ALA A 79 -15.45 -11.06 1.31
CA ALA A 79 -15.28 -12.51 1.30
C ALA A 79 -14.58 -12.96 2.59
N ILE A 80 -15.10 -13.97 3.26
CA ILE A 80 -14.47 -14.54 4.47
C ILE A 80 -13.34 -15.47 4.02
N ILE A 81 -12.21 -14.86 3.66
CA ILE A 81 -11.00 -15.57 3.25
C ILE A 81 -10.29 -16.10 4.49
N LYS A 82 -10.04 -17.40 4.54
CA LYS A 82 -9.19 -18.00 5.57
C LYS A 82 -7.74 -17.66 5.23
N LYS A 83 -7.13 -16.77 6.00
CA LYS A 83 -5.72 -16.43 5.82
C LYS A 83 -4.83 -17.62 6.21
N ASP A 84 -3.90 -17.96 5.32
CA ASP A 84 -2.86 -18.97 5.52
C ASP A 84 -1.70 -18.38 6.35
N HIS A 85 -0.77 -19.23 6.80
CA HIS A 85 0.48 -18.81 7.41
C HIS A 85 1.65 -19.55 6.75
N VAL A 86 2.47 -18.86 5.97
CA VAL A 86 3.46 -19.48 5.06
C VAL A 86 4.86 -19.43 5.66
N LEU A 87 5.25 -18.29 6.25
CA LEU A 87 6.56 -18.08 6.83
C LEU A 87 6.52 -18.13 8.37
N PRO A 88 7.30 -19.01 9.03
CA PRO A 88 7.28 -19.15 10.48
C PRO A 88 7.65 -17.84 11.21
N LYS A 89 8.40 -16.96 10.54
CA LYS A 89 8.79 -15.64 11.08
C LYS A 89 7.73 -14.55 10.96
N GLY A 90 6.65 -14.76 10.21
CA GLY A 90 5.67 -13.73 9.87
C GLY A 90 5.58 -13.56 8.35
N ASP A 91 4.37 -13.35 7.83
CA ASP A 91 4.12 -13.12 6.39
C ASP A 91 4.06 -11.63 6.02
N SER A 92 4.07 -10.74 7.02
CA SER A 92 4.18 -9.28 6.88
C SER A 92 5.23 -8.69 7.82
N ILE A 93 5.62 -7.43 7.58
CA ILE A 93 6.61 -6.72 8.41
C ILE A 93 6.13 -6.59 9.86
N GLU A 94 4.85 -6.27 10.07
CA GLU A 94 4.25 -6.11 11.39
C GLU A 94 4.30 -7.42 12.19
N GLU A 95 4.04 -8.57 11.55
CA GLU A 95 4.14 -9.89 12.19
C GLU A 95 5.59 -10.24 12.57
N ILE A 96 6.54 -9.95 11.68
CA ILE A 96 7.97 -10.18 11.93
C ILE A 96 8.43 -9.36 13.14
N ASN A 97 8.07 -8.08 13.17
CA ASN A 97 8.45 -7.14 14.22
C ASN A 97 7.73 -7.43 15.55
N GLU A 98 6.49 -7.93 15.53
CA GLU A 98 5.80 -8.42 16.73
C GLU A 98 6.45 -9.69 17.29
N LYS A 99 6.77 -10.66 16.42
CA LYS A 99 7.45 -11.91 16.79
C LYS A 99 8.88 -11.65 17.32
N ASP A 100 9.58 -10.64 16.81
CA ASP A 100 10.88 -10.18 17.32
C ASP A 100 10.80 -9.23 18.54
N LYS A 101 9.59 -8.91 19.00
CA LYS A 101 9.29 -8.06 20.17
C LYS A 101 9.71 -6.58 20.02
N ILE A 102 9.78 -6.06 18.80
CA ILE A 102 10.11 -4.64 18.54
C ILE A 102 8.94 -3.81 17.97
N GLY A 103 7.90 -4.43 17.41
CA GLY A 103 6.77 -3.69 16.82
C GLY A 103 6.03 -2.76 17.81
N GLU A 104 5.93 -3.14 19.09
CA GLU A 104 5.38 -2.27 20.15
C GLU A 104 6.33 -1.11 20.57
N LEU A 105 7.58 -1.09 20.10
CA LEU A 105 8.58 -0.03 20.38
C LEU A 105 8.70 1.00 19.25
N LEU A 106 8.43 0.56 18.02
CA LEU A 106 8.51 1.35 16.80
C LEU A 106 7.21 2.15 16.60
N PHE A 107 7.27 3.20 15.78
CA PHE A 107 6.09 3.91 15.32
C PHE A 107 5.57 3.21 14.07
N GLN A 108 4.27 2.89 14.02
CA GLN A 108 3.67 2.17 12.90
C GLN A 108 4.48 0.93 12.50
N GLY A 109 4.77 0.04 13.45
CA GLY A 109 5.35 -1.29 13.20
C GLY A 109 6.86 -1.33 12.95
N ASP A 110 7.38 -0.40 12.13
CA ASP A 110 8.71 -0.45 11.49
C ASP A 110 9.42 0.92 11.39
N ILE A 111 8.78 2.04 11.75
CA ILE A 111 9.42 3.36 11.68
C ILE A 111 10.15 3.68 12.99
N VAL A 112 11.46 3.96 12.88
CA VAL A 112 12.22 4.66 13.91
C VAL A 112 12.08 6.17 13.70
N LEU A 113 11.38 6.85 14.61
CA LEU A 113 11.29 8.32 14.60
C LEU A 113 12.51 8.97 15.26
N THR A 114 12.82 10.20 14.83
CA THR A 114 13.64 11.15 15.60
C THR A 114 12.80 11.86 16.68
N ASN A 115 13.47 12.56 17.61
CA ASN A 115 12.76 13.39 18.60
C ASN A 115 11.95 14.53 17.97
N GLU A 116 12.39 15.05 16.82
CA GLU A 116 11.70 16.13 16.09
C GLU A 116 10.42 15.60 15.44
N GLN A 117 10.52 14.53 14.64
CA GLN A 117 9.35 13.84 14.05
C GLN A 117 8.38 13.32 15.14
N ALA A 118 8.89 12.86 16.29
CA ALA A 118 8.05 12.45 17.41
C ALA A 118 7.34 13.62 18.11
N ASN A 119 7.91 14.83 18.10
CA ASN A 119 7.21 16.04 18.55
C ASN A 119 6.17 16.46 17.52
N GLU A 120 6.49 16.44 16.22
CA GLU A 120 5.52 16.75 15.15
C GLU A 120 4.29 15.83 15.24
N VAL A 121 4.47 14.51 15.43
CA VAL A 121 3.36 13.55 15.64
C VAL A 121 2.54 13.83 16.91
N VAL A 122 3.13 14.42 17.96
CA VAL A 122 2.41 14.85 19.18
C VAL A 122 1.61 16.11 18.91
N GLU A 123 2.22 17.16 18.38
CA GLU A 123 1.56 18.42 17.95
C GLU A 123 0.37 18.11 17.02
N ASP A 124 0.59 17.25 16.02
CA ASP A 124 -0.41 16.74 15.07
C ASP A 124 -1.58 16.02 15.74
N THR A 125 -1.32 15.21 16.76
CA THR A 125 -2.38 14.46 17.45
C THR A 125 -3.15 15.35 18.42
N GLU A 126 -2.51 16.41 18.93
CA GLU A 126 -3.09 17.34 19.88
C GLU A 126 -3.94 18.44 19.21
N ASP A 127 -3.58 18.93 18.02
CA ASP A 127 -4.44 19.85 17.23
C ASP A 127 -5.77 19.18 16.85
N ASP A 128 -6.83 19.99 16.84
CA ASP A 128 -8.20 19.61 16.49
C ASP A 128 -8.79 20.52 15.37
N GLY A 129 -8.04 21.51 14.84
CA GLY A 129 -8.47 22.23 13.64
C GLY A 129 -7.64 23.45 13.19
N SER A 130 -6.46 23.25 12.60
CA SER A 130 -5.76 24.29 11.81
C SER A 130 -6.06 24.23 10.29
N ASN A 131 -6.29 25.40 9.68
CA ASN A 131 -6.87 25.52 8.32
C ASN A 131 -5.79 25.53 7.21
N ARG A 132 -4.92 24.53 7.17
CA ARG A 132 -3.82 24.39 6.18
C ARG A 132 -3.78 22.97 5.58
N THR A 133 -3.21 22.82 4.40
CA THR A 133 -3.21 21.57 3.60
C THR A 133 -1.87 20.84 3.69
N LYS A 134 -1.72 19.51 3.66
CA LYS A 134 -2.49 18.22 3.66
C LYS A 134 -1.40 17.18 4.16
N ARG A 135 -1.20 15.91 3.83
CA ARG A 135 -1.05 15.28 2.51
C ARG A 135 -0.49 13.76 2.68
N GLN A 136 0.70 13.27 2.20
CA GLN A 136 1.40 11.94 2.46
C GLN A 136 2.97 11.90 2.62
N ALA A 137 3.83 12.00 1.59
CA ALA A 137 5.30 11.84 1.69
C ALA A 137 6.01 12.85 2.63
N PHE A 138 6.94 12.42 3.47
CA PHE A 138 7.50 13.23 4.58
C PHE A 138 7.99 14.61 4.15
N ARG A 139 7.29 15.64 4.64
CA ARG A 139 7.58 17.04 4.31
C ARG A 139 7.40 17.89 5.55
N ASP A 140 8.43 17.86 6.37
CA ASP A 140 8.58 18.62 7.60
C ASP A 140 8.92 20.10 7.35
N ARG A 141 9.13 20.84 8.45
CA ARG A 141 9.54 22.25 8.46
C ARG A 141 10.93 22.48 7.83
N ASN A 142 11.80 21.46 7.73
CA ASN A 142 13.14 21.59 7.17
C ASN A 142 13.25 21.24 5.67
N TYR A 143 12.22 20.65 5.05
CA TYR A 143 12.20 20.33 3.61
C TYR A 143 12.65 21.52 2.74
N PRO A 144 13.56 21.33 1.76
CA PRO A 144 14.02 20.05 1.22
C PRO A 144 15.28 19.45 1.89
N ARG A 145 15.73 19.97 3.06
CA ARG A 145 16.96 19.49 3.72
C ARG A 145 16.88 18.04 4.22
N THR A 146 15.67 17.50 4.36
CA THR A 146 15.34 16.11 4.70
C THR A 146 15.34 15.15 3.50
N LEU A 147 15.60 15.64 2.27
CA LEU A 147 15.80 14.81 1.07
C LEU A 147 17.27 14.36 0.92
N TRP A 148 17.47 13.21 0.27
CA TRP A 148 18.79 12.76 -0.19
C TRP A 148 19.25 13.54 -1.44
N SER A 149 19.72 14.77 -1.24
CA SER A 149 20.03 15.75 -2.29
C SER A 149 20.94 15.25 -3.42
N ASN A 150 21.97 14.47 -3.10
CA ASN A 150 22.97 13.93 -4.05
C ASN A 150 22.77 12.42 -4.37
N GLY A 151 21.59 11.89 -4.02
CA GLY A 151 21.33 10.45 -3.96
C GLY A 151 21.67 9.83 -2.59
N VAL A 152 21.34 8.56 -2.45
CA VAL A 152 21.49 7.78 -1.22
C VAL A 152 22.82 7.03 -1.23
N ASN A 153 23.75 7.43 -0.36
CA ASN A 153 24.90 6.56 -0.06
C ASN A 153 24.46 5.47 0.90
N TYR A 154 24.99 4.26 0.76
CA TYR A 154 24.77 3.17 1.70
C TYR A 154 26.03 2.32 1.88
N PHE A 155 26.06 1.47 2.91
CA PHE A 155 27.06 0.40 3.02
C PHE A 155 26.53 -0.76 3.83
N PHE A 156 27.09 -1.94 3.60
CA PHE A 156 26.78 -3.13 4.39
C PHE A 156 27.65 -3.24 5.66
N ASP A 157 26.97 -3.43 6.79
CA ASP A 157 27.57 -3.89 8.04
C ASP A 157 28.06 -5.34 7.91
N PRO A 158 29.09 -5.79 8.67
CA PRO A 158 29.51 -7.20 8.67
C PRO A 158 28.40 -8.22 8.99
N SER A 159 27.32 -7.81 9.67
CA SER A 159 26.15 -8.66 9.93
C SER A 159 25.21 -8.88 8.73
N ALA A 160 25.32 -8.07 7.66
CA ALA A 160 24.48 -8.22 6.47
C ALA A 160 24.90 -9.44 5.64
N THR A 161 24.07 -10.48 5.64
CA THR A 161 24.28 -11.74 4.90
C THR A 161 24.12 -11.56 3.38
N PRO A 162 24.54 -12.54 2.55
CA PRO A 162 24.37 -12.45 1.09
C PRO A 162 22.94 -12.19 0.63
N GLU A 163 21.93 -12.76 1.32
CA GLU A 163 20.51 -12.52 1.02
C GLU A 163 20.12 -11.07 1.31
N VAL A 164 20.49 -10.54 2.50
CA VAL A 164 20.25 -9.13 2.87
C VAL A 164 20.89 -8.17 1.87
N ARG A 165 22.12 -8.47 1.43
CA ARG A 165 22.84 -7.73 0.40
C ARG A 165 22.12 -7.79 -0.96
N SER A 166 21.66 -8.98 -1.35
CA SER A 166 20.90 -9.20 -2.59
C SER A 166 19.61 -8.39 -2.59
N VAL A 167 18.74 -8.57 -1.59
CA VAL A 167 17.41 -7.93 -1.58
C VAL A 167 17.47 -6.42 -1.42
N PHE A 168 18.40 -5.89 -0.60
CA PHE A 168 18.62 -4.44 -0.53
C PHE A 168 19.06 -3.87 -1.87
N THR A 169 20.03 -4.51 -2.54
CA THR A 169 20.53 -4.05 -3.84
C THR A 169 19.44 -4.12 -4.92
N LYS A 170 18.58 -5.14 -4.90
CA LYS A 170 17.43 -5.26 -5.80
C LYS A 170 16.34 -4.22 -5.51
N GLY A 171 15.98 -4.01 -4.24
CA GLY A 171 15.01 -2.98 -3.82
C GLY A 171 15.48 -1.57 -4.18
N ALA A 172 16.76 -1.27 -3.97
CA ALA A 172 17.39 -0.01 -4.41
C ALA A 172 17.32 0.14 -5.94
N ARG A 173 17.57 -0.92 -6.71
CA ARG A 173 17.45 -0.91 -8.17
C ARG A 173 16.02 -0.65 -8.65
N LEU A 174 14.97 -1.15 -7.97
CA LEU A 174 13.58 -0.82 -8.31
C LEU A 174 13.33 0.68 -8.21
N TRP A 175 13.78 1.34 -7.13
CA TRP A 175 13.68 2.78 -6.99
C TRP A 175 14.58 3.54 -7.98
N MET A 176 15.82 3.10 -8.22
CA MET A 176 16.72 3.76 -9.19
C MET A 176 16.19 3.69 -10.63
N LYS A 177 15.55 2.58 -11.01
CA LYS A 177 15.06 2.30 -12.37
C LYS A 177 14.07 3.36 -12.84
N ASP A 178 13.05 3.64 -12.03
CA ASP A 178 11.92 4.51 -12.39
C ASP A 178 11.88 5.81 -11.56
N THR A 179 13.01 6.24 -10.99
CA THR A 179 13.16 7.57 -10.38
C THR A 179 14.48 8.24 -10.76
N CYS A 180 14.65 9.51 -10.39
CA CYS A 180 15.93 10.21 -10.51
C CYS A 180 16.88 10.04 -9.30
N ILE A 181 16.51 9.22 -8.32
CA ILE A 181 17.31 8.96 -7.11
C ILE A 181 18.36 7.90 -7.44
N ASP A 182 19.63 8.22 -7.21
CA ASP A 182 20.73 7.25 -7.27
C ASP A 182 20.95 6.60 -5.91
N PHE A 183 21.30 5.31 -5.89
CA PHE A 183 21.87 4.63 -4.72
C PHE A 183 23.31 4.24 -5.03
N ARG A 184 24.23 4.46 -4.10
CA ARG A 184 25.68 4.20 -4.26
C ARG A 184 26.24 3.52 -3.02
N GLU A 185 27.00 2.43 -3.18
CA GLU A 185 27.74 1.85 -2.06
C GLU A 185 28.98 2.71 -1.77
N ASN A 186 29.03 3.30 -0.57
CA ASN A 186 30.10 4.17 -0.09
C ASN A 186 30.07 4.16 1.45
N ARG A 187 31.10 3.58 2.08
CA ARG A 187 31.21 3.43 3.54
C ARG A 187 31.75 4.70 4.21
N GLU A 188 32.38 5.56 3.43
CA GLU A 188 33.15 6.72 3.88
C GLU A 188 32.25 7.97 3.94
N ALA A 189 31.28 8.10 3.03
CA ALA A 189 30.37 9.24 2.88
C ALA A 189 29.62 9.58 4.18
N PRO A 190 29.66 10.83 4.69
CA PRO A 190 29.19 11.15 6.03
C PRO A 190 27.67 10.99 6.22
N HIS A 191 26.89 11.21 5.15
CA HIS A 191 25.44 10.96 5.13
C HIS A 191 25.20 9.69 4.32
N ARG A 192 24.81 8.60 5.00
CA ARG A 192 24.69 7.25 4.42
C ARG A 192 23.77 6.34 5.23
N ILE A 193 23.23 5.31 4.59
CA ILE A 193 22.49 4.22 5.26
C ILE A 193 23.44 3.08 5.62
N ARG A 194 23.47 2.66 6.89
CA ARG A 194 24.09 1.41 7.32
C ARG A 194 23.05 0.28 7.24
N VAL A 195 23.19 -0.60 6.26
CA VAL A 195 22.30 -1.75 6.07
C VAL A 195 22.85 -2.92 6.88
N PHE A 196 22.03 -3.50 7.77
CA PHE A 196 22.47 -4.55 8.69
C PHE A 196 21.34 -5.51 9.07
N ARG A 197 21.69 -6.64 9.70
CA ARG A 197 20.74 -7.70 10.09
C ARG A 197 20.54 -7.70 11.60
N GLU A 198 19.62 -6.86 12.06
CA GLU A 198 19.17 -6.79 13.46
C GLU A 198 17.94 -7.71 13.66
N LYS A 199 17.26 -7.57 14.80
CA LYS A 199 15.85 -7.95 14.92
C LYS A 199 14.96 -7.08 14.00
N GLY A 200 14.01 -7.74 13.34
CA GLY A 200 12.96 -7.14 12.51
C GLY A 200 13.39 -6.36 11.27
N CYS A 201 12.40 -5.85 10.55
CA CYS A 201 12.54 -4.96 9.39
C CYS A 201 12.16 -3.56 9.86
N TRP A 202 13.04 -2.57 9.68
CA TRP A 202 12.73 -1.19 10.07
C TRP A 202 13.70 -0.16 9.49
N SER A 203 13.26 1.09 9.44
CA SER A 203 13.98 2.20 8.82
C SER A 203 13.67 3.54 9.50
N TYR A 204 14.41 4.59 9.11
CA TYR A 204 14.10 5.98 9.45
C TYR A 204 13.40 6.64 8.26
N VAL A 205 12.47 7.56 8.51
CA VAL A 205 11.82 8.30 7.42
C VAL A 205 12.66 9.50 6.98
N GLY A 206 13.04 9.52 5.70
CA GLY A 206 13.84 10.58 5.06
C GLY A 206 15.34 10.53 5.39
N SER A 207 16.09 11.53 4.92
CA SER A 207 17.51 11.70 5.26
C SER A 207 17.69 12.45 6.57
N LEU A 208 18.48 11.89 7.49
CA LEU A 208 18.80 12.52 8.78
C LEU A 208 20.03 13.44 8.74
N GLY A 209 20.65 13.66 7.58
CA GLY A 209 21.88 14.45 7.46
C GLY A 209 23.10 13.85 8.19
N ARG A 210 23.15 12.51 8.34
CA ARG A 210 24.22 11.76 9.02
C ARG A 210 24.18 10.28 8.61
N GLN A 211 25.01 9.43 9.22
CA GLN A 211 24.76 7.99 9.17
C GLN A 211 23.44 7.65 9.88
N GLN A 212 22.55 6.94 9.20
CA GLN A 212 21.34 6.34 9.76
C GLN A 212 21.33 4.83 9.48
N ASP A 213 20.56 4.08 10.28
CA ASP A 213 20.52 2.62 10.22
C ASP A 213 19.25 2.13 9.53
N LEU A 214 19.32 1.00 8.81
CA LEU A 214 18.18 0.31 8.21
C LEU A 214 18.36 -1.20 8.43
N SER A 215 17.37 -1.84 9.05
CA SER A 215 17.42 -3.28 9.36
C SER A 215 16.66 -4.10 8.32
N LEU A 216 17.29 -5.18 7.88
CA LEU A 216 16.64 -6.30 7.22
C LEU A 216 16.98 -7.57 8.00
N GLY A 217 16.23 -7.78 9.09
CA GLY A 217 16.34 -8.93 9.98
C GLY A 217 15.83 -10.25 9.40
N ARG A 218 15.75 -11.29 10.24
CA ARG A 218 15.29 -12.62 9.82
C ARG A 218 13.78 -12.63 9.56
N GLY A 219 13.39 -12.81 8.30
CA GLY A 219 12.03 -12.68 7.77
C GLY A 219 11.96 -11.60 6.69
N CYS A 220 12.89 -10.64 6.71
CA CYS A 220 12.90 -9.48 5.83
C CYS A 220 13.61 -9.72 4.49
N GLU A 221 14.06 -10.95 4.22
CA GLU A 221 14.82 -11.33 3.03
C GLU A 221 13.93 -11.44 1.76
N SER A 222 13.22 -10.34 1.42
CA SER A 222 12.50 -10.18 0.15
C SER A 222 12.75 -8.82 -0.50
N VAL A 223 12.66 -8.76 -1.83
CA VAL A 223 12.83 -7.52 -2.59
C VAL A 223 11.72 -6.50 -2.28
N GLY A 224 10.48 -6.97 -2.04
CA GLY A 224 9.36 -6.12 -1.64
C GLY A 224 9.58 -5.49 -0.26
N THR A 225 9.98 -6.28 0.75
CA THR A 225 10.34 -5.77 2.09
C THR A 225 11.49 -4.77 2.00
N ALA A 226 12.56 -5.09 1.28
CA ALA A 226 13.68 -4.17 1.11
C ALA A 226 13.27 -2.87 0.39
N ALA A 227 12.38 -2.95 -0.62
CA ALA A 227 11.85 -1.77 -1.30
C ALA A 227 10.97 -0.90 -0.37
N HIS A 228 10.20 -1.51 0.55
CA HIS A 228 9.42 -0.81 1.57
C HIS A 228 10.32 -0.04 2.55
N GLU A 229 11.33 -0.68 3.14
CA GLU A 229 12.27 -0.04 4.08
C GLU A 229 13.08 1.09 3.43
N ILE A 230 13.44 0.90 2.15
CA ILE A 230 14.05 1.95 1.33
C ILE A 230 13.05 3.06 1.05
N GLY A 231 11.76 2.74 0.85
CA GLY A 231 10.66 3.68 0.73
C GLY A 231 10.56 4.64 1.92
N HIS A 232 10.64 4.12 3.15
CA HIS A 232 10.82 4.97 4.34
C HIS A 232 12.08 5.83 4.26
N ALA A 233 13.24 5.23 3.98
CA ALA A 233 14.51 5.94 3.94
C ALA A 233 14.54 7.10 2.93
N ILE A 234 13.83 6.99 1.80
CA ILE A 234 13.69 8.07 0.82
C ILE A 234 12.56 9.07 1.14
N GLY A 235 11.68 8.79 2.12
CA GLY A 235 10.74 9.77 2.66
C GLY A 235 9.27 9.35 2.69
N PHE A 236 8.90 8.07 2.60
CA PHE A 236 7.49 7.68 2.75
C PHE A 236 7.10 7.43 4.21
N PHE A 237 5.91 7.93 4.58
CA PHE A 237 5.08 7.36 5.64
C PHE A 237 4.03 6.41 5.03
N HIS A 238 3.42 5.60 5.89
CA HIS A 238 2.39 4.66 5.53
C HIS A 238 1.14 5.27 4.88
N THR A 239 0.61 4.60 3.86
CA THR A 239 -0.60 5.02 3.14
C THR A 239 -1.86 4.93 4.02
N GLN A 240 -2.00 3.92 4.90
CA GLN A 240 -3.10 3.90 5.88
C GLN A 240 -3.00 5.00 6.94
N SER A 241 -1.87 5.70 7.05
CA SER A 241 -1.72 6.83 7.96
C SER A 241 -2.14 8.18 7.38
N ARG A 242 -2.42 8.25 6.06
CA ARG A 242 -2.82 9.50 5.39
C ARG A 242 -4.01 10.18 6.06
N HIS A 243 -3.96 11.51 6.16
CA HIS A 243 -5.07 12.34 6.65
C HIS A 243 -6.42 12.06 5.96
N ASP A 244 -6.41 11.70 4.67
CA ASP A 244 -7.59 11.42 3.83
C ASP A 244 -8.02 9.94 3.80
N ARG A 245 -7.32 9.04 4.52
CA ARG A 245 -7.54 7.57 4.46
C ARG A 245 -8.97 7.13 4.77
N ASP A 246 -9.68 7.83 5.65
CA ASP A 246 -11.06 7.51 6.02
C ASP A 246 -12.07 7.75 4.87
N ASN A 247 -11.66 8.35 3.75
CA ASN A 247 -12.48 8.44 2.53
C ASN A 247 -12.39 7.16 1.65
N TYR A 248 -11.43 6.29 1.93
CA TYR A 248 -11.09 5.10 1.12
C TYR A 248 -11.22 3.80 1.92
N ILE A 249 -10.83 3.81 3.19
CA ILE A 249 -11.04 2.71 4.14
C ILE A 249 -11.94 3.15 5.29
N THR A 250 -12.60 2.18 5.92
CA THR A 250 -13.29 2.31 7.21
C THR A 250 -12.54 1.45 8.23
N PHE A 251 -11.92 2.10 9.22
CA PHE A 251 -11.11 1.44 10.24
C PHE A 251 -11.96 0.89 11.38
N ASN A 252 -11.84 -0.41 11.67
CA ASN A 252 -12.53 -1.06 12.78
C ASN A 252 -11.60 -1.27 13.99
N VAL A 253 -11.51 -0.23 14.83
CA VAL A 253 -10.76 -0.28 16.10
C VAL A 253 -11.19 -1.42 17.03
N GLN A 254 -12.39 -1.98 16.88
CA GLN A 254 -12.88 -3.10 17.71
C GLN A 254 -12.21 -4.45 17.41
N ASN A 255 -11.49 -4.60 16.30
CA ASN A 255 -10.73 -5.82 15.97
C ASN A 255 -9.22 -5.71 16.28
N VAL A 256 -8.75 -4.53 16.70
CA VAL A 256 -7.31 -4.22 16.86
C VAL A 256 -6.80 -4.61 18.24
N LYS A 257 -5.57 -5.13 18.32
CA LYS A 257 -4.86 -5.39 19.58
C LYS A 257 -4.81 -4.11 20.43
N PRO A 258 -5.30 -4.09 21.70
CA PRO A 258 -5.41 -2.87 22.49
C PRO A 258 -4.11 -2.08 22.69
N ASP A 259 -2.94 -2.72 22.64
CA ASP A 259 -1.62 -2.06 22.75
C ASP A 259 -1.05 -1.56 21.41
N TRP A 260 -1.78 -1.75 20.31
CA TRP A 260 -1.41 -1.36 18.94
C TRP A 260 -2.31 -0.27 18.36
N VAL A 261 -3.27 0.28 19.11
CA VAL A 261 -4.23 1.28 18.59
C VAL A 261 -3.53 2.56 18.10
N ASP A 262 -2.44 2.96 18.77
CA ASP A 262 -1.63 4.12 18.36
C ASP A 262 -0.83 3.90 17.06
N GLN A 263 -0.71 2.66 16.59
CA GLN A 263 -0.08 2.31 15.30
C GLN A 263 -0.96 2.67 14.09
N PHE A 264 -2.21 3.13 14.32
CA PHE A 264 -3.14 3.61 13.30
C PHE A 264 -3.42 5.12 13.39
N THR A 265 -2.60 5.84 14.18
CA THR A 265 -2.57 7.31 14.23
C THR A 265 -2.47 7.87 12.81
N LYS A 266 -3.36 8.81 12.48
CA LYS A 266 -3.30 9.53 11.21
C LYS A 266 -2.27 10.65 11.31
N GLN A 267 -1.47 10.79 10.27
CA GLN A 267 -0.73 12.01 9.98
C GLN A 267 -1.74 13.11 9.62
N THR A 268 -1.45 14.36 9.98
CA THR A 268 -2.40 15.46 9.76
C THR A 268 -2.23 16.14 8.40
N PRO A 269 -3.00 17.21 8.16
CA PRO A 269 -2.68 18.21 7.15
C PRO A 269 -1.36 19.02 7.29
N ALA A 270 -0.45 18.71 8.21
CA ALA A 270 0.82 19.43 8.39
C ALA A 270 2.08 18.70 7.86
N THR A 271 2.19 17.37 8.01
CA THR A 271 3.49 16.65 8.14
C THR A 271 3.91 15.77 6.94
N ASN A 272 3.18 15.79 5.82
CA ASN A 272 3.08 14.65 4.90
C ASN A 272 2.63 15.13 3.49
N GLU A 273 3.21 14.82 2.32
CA GLU A 273 2.98 15.35 0.95
C GLU A 273 2.36 14.38 -0.15
N ASN A 274 1.12 14.61 -0.65
CA ASN A 274 0.31 13.76 -1.56
C ASN A 274 0.47 14.18 -3.03
N TYR A 275 0.84 15.44 -3.28
CA TYR A 275 0.79 16.07 -4.62
C TYR A 275 -0.57 16.00 -5.35
N GLY A 276 -1.68 15.79 -4.63
CA GLY A 276 -3.01 15.60 -5.22
C GLY A 276 -3.25 14.21 -5.84
N ILE A 277 -2.31 13.28 -5.66
CA ILE A 277 -2.43 11.90 -6.11
C ILE A 277 -3.51 11.18 -5.27
N PRO A 278 -4.36 10.33 -5.89
CA PRO A 278 -5.33 9.51 -5.18
C PRO A 278 -4.72 8.59 -4.11
N TYR A 279 -5.59 7.90 -3.39
CA TYR A 279 -5.22 6.81 -2.50
C TYR A 279 -5.06 5.52 -3.32
N ASP A 280 -3.98 4.78 -3.14
CA ASP A 280 -3.84 3.43 -3.69
C ASP A 280 -3.97 2.39 -2.58
N TYR A 281 -4.88 1.43 -2.77
CA TYR A 281 -5.03 0.28 -1.87
C TYR A 281 -3.88 -0.72 -2.04
N GLY A 282 -3.25 -0.77 -3.22
CA GLY A 282 -2.10 -1.60 -3.55
C GLY A 282 -0.75 -0.90 -3.42
N SER A 283 -0.70 0.21 -2.68
CA SER A 283 0.56 0.86 -2.30
C SER A 283 1.45 -0.10 -1.52
N ILE A 284 2.75 -0.11 -1.85
CA ILE A 284 3.76 -0.88 -1.09
C ILE A 284 3.90 -0.39 0.35
N MET A 285 3.53 0.86 0.61
CA MET A 285 3.53 1.47 1.94
C MET A 285 2.16 1.32 2.63
N HIS A 286 1.33 0.35 2.25
CA HIS A 286 0.02 0.11 2.86
C HIS A 286 -0.03 -1.23 3.60
N TYR A 287 -0.37 -1.19 4.90
CA TYR A 287 -0.67 -2.37 5.73
C TYR A 287 -1.77 -3.27 5.14
N GLY A 288 -1.79 -4.53 5.56
CA GLY A 288 -2.84 -5.52 5.27
C GLY A 288 -4.19 -5.25 5.94
N THR A 289 -5.26 -5.81 5.36
CA THR A 289 -6.65 -5.76 5.88
C THR A 289 -6.78 -6.23 7.33
N ASN A 290 -6.00 -7.22 7.74
CA ASN A 290 -5.99 -7.83 9.07
C ASN A 290 -4.84 -7.33 9.97
N SER A 291 -4.04 -6.34 9.55
CA SER A 291 -2.88 -5.87 10.33
C SER A 291 -3.26 -5.47 11.75
N ALA A 292 -2.46 -5.94 12.72
CA ALA A 292 -2.70 -5.82 14.16
C ALA A 292 -4.05 -6.36 14.68
N SER A 293 -4.74 -7.26 13.94
CA SER A 293 -5.95 -7.93 14.42
C SER A 293 -5.67 -8.87 15.60
N TYR A 294 -6.50 -8.86 16.64
CA TYR A 294 -6.40 -9.83 17.74
C TYR A 294 -7.30 -11.07 17.54
N ASN A 295 -8.23 -11.02 16.59
CA ASN A 295 -9.29 -12.02 16.41
C ASN A 295 -9.39 -12.58 14.97
N GLY A 296 -8.40 -12.30 14.12
CA GLY A 296 -8.35 -12.74 12.73
C GLY A 296 -9.34 -12.05 11.78
N ARG A 297 -10.07 -11.03 12.26
CA ARG A 297 -11.04 -10.26 11.45
C ARG A 297 -10.44 -8.93 10.96
N PRO A 298 -10.92 -8.37 9.84
CA PRO A 298 -10.45 -7.11 9.28
C PRO A 298 -10.40 -5.94 10.26
N THR A 299 -9.25 -5.28 10.33
CA THR A 299 -9.04 -4.01 11.05
C THR A 299 -9.19 -2.82 10.11
N MET A 300 -8.88 -2.97 8.82
CA MET A 300 -9.08 -1.96 7.78
C MET A 300 -9.96 -2.52 6.66
N ILE A 301 -11.15 -1.93 6.48
CA ILE A 301 -12.13 -2.38 5.50
C ILE A 301 -12.15 -1.39 4.34
N PRO A 302 -11.84 -1.77 3.09
CA PRO A 302 -11.92 -0.87 1.95
C PRO A 302 -13.37 -0.56 1.56
N ASN A 303 -13.62 0.66 1.09
CA ASN A 303 -14.95 1.12 0.68
C ASN A 303 -15.45 0.43 -0.60
N ASP A 304 -14.58 -0.21 -1.36
CA ASP A 304 -14.92 -1.33 -2.24
C ASP A 304 -14.27 -2.62 -1.67
N PRO A 305 -15.06 -3.56 -1.11
CA PRO A 305 -14.57 -4.79 -0.50
C PRO A 305 -13.66 -5.66 -1.39
N LYS A 306 -13.70 -5.51 -2.71
CA LYS A 306 -12.83 -6.27 -3.64
C LYS A 306 -11.34 -5.90 -3.55
N TYR A 307 -10.99 -4.84 -2.82
CA TYR A 307 -9.59 -4.51 -2.51
C TYR A 307 -9.04 -5.20 -1.25
N SER A 308 -9.81 -6.08 -0.59
CA SER A 308 -9.42 -6.69 0.70
C SER A 308 -8.10 -7.47 0.67
N GLU A 309 -7.66 -8.01 -0.47
CA GLU A 309 -6.34 -8.65 -0.61
C GLU A 309 -5.30 -7.77 -1.33
N THR A 310 -5.71 -6.60 -1.81
CA THR A 310 -4.81 -5.63 -2.46
C THR A 310 -4.04 -4.81 -1.42
N LEU A 311 -4.71 -4.54 -0.29
CA LEU A 311 -4.16 -4.01 0.96
C LEU A 311 -3.05 -4.94 1.50
N GLY A 312 -1.83 -4.41 1.74
CA GLY A 312 -0.66 -5.20 2.15
C GLY A 312 0.40 -5.45 1.04
N SER A 313 0.26 -4.80 -0.12
CA SER A 313 1.05 -5.04 -1.35
C SER A 313 2.57 -5.10 -1.15
N PRO A 314 3.29 -6.08 -1.74
CA PRO A 314 4.75 -6.07 -1.84
C PRO A 314 5.30 -5.33 -3.08
N ILE A 315 4.42 -4.77 -3.92
CA ILE A 315 4.77 -4.20 -5.24
C ILE A 315 4.64 -2.67 -5.19
N ILE A 316 5.69 -1.95 -5.57
CA ILE A 316 5.67 -0.49 -5.68
C ILE A 316 4.58 -0.08 -6.68
N SER A 317 3.57 0.66 -6.25
CA SER A 317 2.51 1.12 -7.16
C SER A 317 3.02 2.22 -8.08
N PHE A 318 2.34 2.42 -9.21
CA PHE A 318 2.59 3.57 -10.07
C PHE A 318 2.36 4.91 -9.35
N TYR A 319 1.49 4.94 -8.33
CA TYR A 319 1.25 6.15 -7.55
C TYR A 319 2.37 6.44 -6.53
N GLU A 320 3.04 5.44 -5.96
CA GLU A 320 4.29 5.68 -5.22
C GLU A 320 5.39 6.21 -6.16
N LEU A 321 5.54 5.64 -7.36
CA LEU A 321 6.51 6.14 -8.35
C LEU A 321 6.22 7.59 -8.76
N LEU A 322 4.96 7.95 -9.04
CA LEU A 322 4.58 9.32 -9.35
C LEU A 322 4.81 10.26 -8.14
N MET A 323 4.50 9.80 -6.93
CA MET A 323 4.65 10.58 -5.70
C MET A 323 6.11 10.87 -5.40
N ILE A 324 6.99 9.87 -5.42
CA ILE A 324 8.42 10.06 -5.12
C ILE A 324 9.13 10.88 -6.20
N ASN A 325 8.76 10.71 -7.47
CA ASN A 325 9.31 11.53 -8.56
C ASN A 325 8.87 12.99 -8.47
N THR A 326 7.67 13.26 -7.95
CA THR A 326 7.22 14.63 -7.67
C THR A 326 7.92 15.18 -6.41
N HIS A 327 8.17 14.33 -5.41
CA HIS A 327 8.84 14.66 -4.15
C HIS A 327 10.29 15.10 -4.32
N TYR A 328 11.07 14.33 -5.08
CA TYR A 328 12.46 14.68 -5.41
C TYR A 328 12.58 15.67 -6.58
N GLY A 329 11.46 16.19 -7.10
CA GLY A 329 11.43 17.10 -8.25
C GLY A 329 11.92 16.45 -9.56
N CYS A 330 12.04 15.12 -9.61
CA CYS A 330 12.46 14.36 -10.79
C CYS A 330 11.59 14.66 -12.02
N THR A 331 10.28 14.88 -11.84
CA THR A 331 9.35 15.27 -12.92
C THR A 331 9.70 16.61 -13.58
N LYS A 332 10.51 17.46 -12.94
CA LYS A 332 10.98 18.73 -13.52
C LYS A 332 12.21 18.61 -14.43
N ARG A 333 12.82 17.41 -14.53
CA ARG A 333 13.99 17.17 -15.39
C ARG A 333 13.65 17.09 -16.89
N CYS A 334 12.37 17.00 -17.21
CA CYS A 334 11.86 16.80 -18.56
C CYS A 334 10.96 17.97 -18.99
N ASP A 335 11.30 18.63 -20.09
CA ASP A 335 10.49 19.71 -20.67
C ASP A 335 9.16 19.13 -21.22
N PRO A 336 7.98 19.58 -20.75
CA PRO A 336 6.69 19.08 -21.21
C PRO A 336 6.46 19.19 -22.73
N ASN A 337 7.14 20.11 -23.42
CA ASN A 337 6.97 20.35 -24.85
C ASN A 337 7.68 19.28 -25.69
N SER A 338 8.98 19.08 -25.47
CA SER A 338 9.81 18.12 -26.21
C SER A 338 9.74 16.67 -25.70
N SER A 339 9.29 16.43 -24.46
CA SER A 339 9.24 15.09 -23.87
C SER A 339 8.14 14.20 -24.44
N ALA A 340 8.32 12.88 -24.24
CA ALA A 340 7.38 11.83 -24.62
C ALA A 340 5.93 12.11 -24.16
N LYS A 341 4.96 11.92 -25.06
CA LYS A 341 3.53 12.00 -24.75
C LYS A 341 3.08 10.62 -24.29
N CYS A 342 2.85 10.47 -22.99
CA CYS A 342 2.62 9.19 -22.36
C CYS A 342 1.13 8.82 -22.34
N ALA A 343 0.78 7.69 -22.93
CA ALA A 343 -0.57 7.13 -22.90
C ALA A 343 -0.95 6.65 -21.50
N MET A 344 -2.25 6.39 -21.31
CA MET A 344 -2.84 5.76 -20.10
C MET A 344 -2.55 6.47 -18.76
N GLY A 345 -2.08 7.72 -18.81
CA GLY A 345 -1.72 8.50 -17.63
C GLY A 345 -0.32 8.23 -17.07
N GLY A 346 0.59 7.65 -17.89
CA GLY A 346 2.02 7.61 -17.60
C GLY A 346 2.68 9.01 -17.57
N PHE A 347 3.96 9.09 -17.23
CA PHE A 347 4.72 10.35 -17.23
C PHE A 347 6.15 10.19 -17.79
N PRO A 348 6.78 11.24 -18.33
CA PRO A 348 8.14 11.15 -18.89
C PRO A 348 9.17 10.62 -17.88
N HIS A 349 10.05 9.73 -18.33
CA HIS A 349 11.05 9.10 -17.48
C HIS A 349 12.18 10.08 -17.13
N PRO A 350 12.50 10.32 -15.84
CA PRO A 350 13.33 11.45 -15.41
C PRO A 350 14.83 11.26 -15.65
N ARG A 351 15.24 10.13 -16.24
CA ARG A 351 16.59 9.86 -16.75
C ARG A 351 16.64 9.77 -18.29
N ASP A 352 15.47 9.76 -18.94
CA ASP A 352 15.29 9.57 -20.38
C ASP A 352 13.91 10.11 -20.78
N CYS A 353 13.82 11.43 -20.94
CA CYS A 353 12.57 12.13 -21.24
C CYS A 353 11.94 11.74 -22.59
N SER A 354 12.64 10.90 -23.37
CA SER A 354 12.21 10.40 -24.66
C SER A 354 11.30 9.16 -24.57
N ARG A 355 11.16 8.57 -23.36
CA ARG A 355 10.21 7.48 -23.02
C ARG A 355 9.46 7.76 -21.71
N CYS A 356 8.53 6.87 -21.36
CA CYS A 356 7.63 7.02 -20.23
C CYS A 356 7.89 6.02 -19.08
N ILE A 357 7.43 6.39 -17.88
CA ILE A 357 7.10 5.48 -16.78
C ILE A 357 5.61 5.17 -16.89
N CYS A 358 5.26 3.88 -16.80
CA CYS A 358 3.93 3.38 -17.15
C CYS A 358 3.18 2.77 -15.97
N PRO A 359 1.84 2.88 -15.92
CA PRO A 359 1.02 2.16 -14.96
C PRO A 359 1.21 0.64 -15.02
N SER A 360 0.92 -0.06 -13.90
CA SER A 360 0.98 -1.53 -13.85
C SER A 360 0.15 -2.13 -15.00
N GLY A 361 0.72 -3.10 -15.72
CA GLY A 361 0.06 -3.72 -16.88
C GLY A 361 0.21 -2.97 -18.22
N TYR A 362 0.89 -1.81 -18.26
CA TYR A 362 1.22 -1.07 -19.48
C TYR A 362 2.73 -0.90 -19.64
N GLY A 363 3.20 -0.83 -20.88
CA GLY A 363 4.61 -0.74 -21.22
C GLY A 363 4.83 -0.22 -22.64
N GLY A 364 5.97 -0.58 -23.23
CA GLY A 364 6.43 0.05 -24.46
C GLY A 364 7.06 1.42 -24.21
N ARG A 365 7.38 2.15 -25.27
CA ARG A 365 8.03 3.46 -25.15
C ARG A 365 7.10 4.53 -24.57
N LEU A 366 5.81 4.46 -24.91
CA LEU A 366 4.80 5.50 -24.61
C LEU A 366 3.63 4.99 -23.74
N CYS A 367 3.76 3.84 -23.07
CA CYS A 367 2.70 3.21 -22.26
C CYS A 367 1.46 2.73 -23.05
N ASN A 368 1.62 2.55 -24.36
CA ASN A 368 0.61 2.12 -25.32
C ASN A 368 0.77 0.64 -25.75
N GLU A 369 1.71 -0.10 -25.15
CA GLU A 369 1.98 -1.50 -25.46
C GLU A 369 1.79 -2.41 -24.23
N ARG A 370 1.59 -3.71 -24.45
CA ARG A 370 1.65 -4.72 -23.38
C ARG A 370 3.10 -4.84 -22.90
N PRO A 371 3.38 -4.91 -21.58
CA PRO A 371 4.73 -5.15 -21.08
C PRO A 371 5.41 -6.38 -21.70
N SER A 372 6.72 -6.27 -21.93
CA SER A 372 7.57 -7.33 -22.45
C SER A 372 7.66 -8.53 -21.50
N GLY A 373 7.95 -9.71 -22.06
CA GLY A 373 8.01 -10.97 -21.32
C GLY A 373 6.72 -11.79 -21.44
N CYS A 374 6.51 -12.71 -20.51
CA CYS A 374 5.41 -13.69 -20.56
C CYS A 374 4.02 -13.04 -20.50
N GLY A 375 3.02 -13.81 -20.93
CA GLY A 375 1.66 -13.35 -21.20
C GLY A 375 1.42 -12.98 -22.66
N ARG A 376 0.18 -12.62 -23.01
CA ARG A 376 -0.26 -12.33 -24.38
C ARG A 376 -1.47 -11.41 -24.44
N VAL A 377 -1.84 -10.98 -25.65
CA VAL A 377 -3.13 -10.31 -25.92
C VAL A 377 -4.19 -11.37 -26.24
N TYR A 378 -5.38 -11.23 -25.65
CA TYR A 378 -6.57 -12.03 -25.90
C TYR A 378 -7.68 -11.15 -26.47
N GLN A 379 -8.35 -11.59 -27.53
CA GLN A 379 -9.52 -10.89 -28.05
C GLN A 379 -10.79 -11.42 -27.39
N ALA A 380 -11.55 -10.53 -26.74
CA ALA A 380 -12.84 -10.86 -26.17
C ALA A 380 -13.89 -11.12 -27.27
N ALA A 381 -14.82 -12.03 -27.02
CA ALA A 381 -15.98 -12.35 -27.85
C ALA A 381 -17.25 -12.36 -26.97
N ALA A 382 -18.45 -12.44 -27.54
CA ALA A 382 -19.70 -12.39 -26.78
C ALA A 382 -19.88 -13.62 -25.86
N GLN A 383 -19.44 -14.78 -26.31
CA GLN A 383 -19.35 -16.01 -25.53
C GLN A 383 -18.17 -15.98 -24.55
N TYR A 384 -18.33 -16.66 -23.41
CA TYR A 384 -17.23 -16.83 -22.46
C TYR A 384 -16.07 -17.61 -23.09
N GLN A 385 -14.89 -17.00 -23.06
CA GLN A 385 -13.61 -17.66 -23.30
C GLN A 385 -12.90 -17.86 -21.97
N THR A 386 -12.08 -18.91 -21.88
CA THR A 386 -11.29 -19.22 -20.67
C THR A 386 -9.82 -19.24 -21.05
N PHE A 387 -8.95 -18.67 -20.22
CA PHE A 387 -7.53 -19.02 -20.22
C PHE A 387 -7.09 -19.56 -18.86
N THR A 388 -6.07 -20.40 -18.91
CA THR A 388 -5.28 -20.83 -17.75
C THR A 388 -3.93 -20.16 -17.86
N ASP A 389 -3.42 -19.69 -16.73
CA ASP A 389 -2.04 -19.23 -16.60
C ASP A 389 -1.36 -19.98 -15.44
N GLU A 390 -0.05 -20.16 -15.52
CA GLU A 390 0.75 -20.78 -14.46
C GLU A 390 2.10 -20.08 -14.35
N VAL A 391 2.33 -19.41 -13.23
CA VAL A 391 3.54 -18.58 -12.99
C VAL A 391 4.36 -19.19 -11.84
N GLY A 392 5.68 -19.19 -11.99
CA GLY A 392 6.63 -19.74 -11.04
C GLY A 392 7.24 -21.06 -11.51
N ASN A 393 7.80 -21.83 -10.57
CA ASN A 393 8.59 -23.04 -10.87
C ASN A 393 8.24 -24.20 -9.91
N ARG A 394 7.68 -25.28 -10.47
CA ARG A 394 7.31 -26.51 -9.75
C ARG A 394 8.50 -27.25 -9.12
N ASN A 395 9.72 -26.98 -9.58
CA ASN A 395 10.94 -27.63 -9.12
C ASN A 395 11.72 -26.76 -8.10
N ALA A 396 11.27 -25.54 -7.81
CA ALA A 396 11.93 -24.63 -6.86
C ALA A 396 11.59 -24.91 -5.37
N GLY A 397 10.72 -25.90 -5.10
CA GLY A 397 10.25 -26.21 -3.75
C GLY A 397 9.36 -25.11 -3.14
N GLN A 398 9.17 -25.19 -1.81
CA GLN A 398 8.28 -24.31 -1.04
C GLN A 398 9.04 -23.22 -0.25
N ARG A 399 10.27 -22.86 -0.67
CA ARG A 399 10.95 -21.65 -0.18
C ARG A 399 10.59 -20.48 -1.11
N PRO A 400 10.05 -19.35 -0.61
CA PRO A 400 9.84 -18.19 -1.46
C PRO A 400 11.16 -17.71 -2.08
N ARG A 401 11.12 -17.37 -3.36
CA ARG A 401 12.18 -16.65 -4.08
C ARG A 401 12.28 -15.23 -3.53
N GLU A 402 13.44 -14.61 -3.64
CA GLU A 402 13.65 -13.21 -3.18
C GLU A 402 12.72 -12.22 -3.90
N ASP A 403 12.45 -12.49 -5.17
CA ASP A 403 11.83 -11.61 -6.17
C ASP A 403 10.63 -12.30 -6.85
N MET A 404 9.82 -11.55 -7.60
CA MET A 404 8.60 -12.04 -8.25
C MET A 404 8.75 -12.22 -9.77
N ASP A 405 8.40 -13.39 -10.26
CA ASP A 405 8.08 -13.61 -11.68
C ASP A 405 6.72 -12.96 -11.99
N MET A 406 6.59 -12.23 -13.10
CA MET A 406 5.35 -11.52 -13.47
C MET A 406 5.01 -11.70 -14.96
N CYS A 407 3.81 -12.18 -15.25
CA CYS A 407 3.26 -12.28 -16.61
C CYS A 407 2.14 -11.27 -16.83
N HIS A 408 2.16 -10.66 -18.01
CA HIS A 408 1.31 -9.52 -18.34
C HIS A 408 0.38 -9.87 -19.50
N TYR A 409 -0.93 -9.90 -19.24
CA TYR A 409 -1.93 -10.21 -20.24
C TYR A 409 -2.81 -8.99 -20.50
N TRP A 410 -3.24 -8.82 -21.75
CA TRP A 410 -4.30 -7.87 -22.10
C TRP A 410 -5.50 -8.62 -22.63
N ILE A 411 -6.68 -8.33 -22.14
CA ILE A 411 -7.94 -8.68 -22.80
C ILE A 411 -8.41 -7.41 -23.53
N THR A 412 -8.65 -7.51 -24.83
CA THR A 412 -9.03 -6.38 -25.70
C THR A 412 -10.30 -6.65 -26.49
N VAL A 413 -10.96 -5.60 -26.94
CA VAL A 413 -12.06 -5.66 -27.91
C VAL A 413 -11.58 -5.16 -29.26
N THR A 414 -11.38 -6.05 -30.23
CA THR A 414 -11.13 -5.69 -31.63
C THR A 414 -12.43 -5.44 -32.39
N LEU A 415 -12.47 -4.37 -33.18
CA LEU A 415 -13.49 -4.18 -34.21
C LEU A 415 -13.27 -5.20 -35.34
N THR A 416 -14.23 -6.10 -35.57
CA THR A 416 -14.24 -7.01 -36.74
C THR A 416 -14.70 -6.31 -38.02
N SER A 417 -14.13 -5.14 -38.32
CA SER A 417 -14.19 -4.56 -39.66
C SER A 417 -13.14 -5.24 -40.56
N LYS A 418 -13.57 -5.85 -41.67
CA LYS A 418 -12.69 -6.52 -42.64
C LYS A 418 -11.81 -5.50 -43.39
N LEU A 419 -10.65 -5.10 -42.85
CA LEU A 419 -9.61 -4.43 -43.65
C LEU A 419 -8.19 -4.66 -43.10
N ASN A 420 -7.44 -5.55 -43.75
CA ASN A 420 -6.01 -5.75 -43.48
C ASN A 420 -5.18 -4.61 -44.09
N ARG A 421 -5.03 -3.49 -43.37
CA ARG A 421 -3.88 -2.56 -43.49
C ARG A 421 -3.92 -1.48 -42.42
N CYS A 422 -2.95 -1.48 -41.50
CA CYS A 422 -2.49 -0.24 -40.85
C CYS A 422 -1.08 -0.39 -40.28
N ASN A 423 -0.12 0.38 -40.81
CA ASN A 423 1.21 0.54 -40.24
C ASN A 423 1.34 1.83 -39.40
N LEU A 424 0.22 2.54 -39.17
CA LEU A 424 0.15 3.75 -38.32
C LEU A 424 -1.08 3.66 -37.40
N CYS A 425 -0.94 2.98 -36.25
CA CYS A 425 -1.98 2.95 -35.23
C CYS A 425 -1.87 4.18 -34.31
N THR A 426 -2.67 5.22 -34.58
CA THR A 426 -2.89 6.35 -33.66
C THR A 426 -3.90 5.97 -32.56
N GLU A 427 -4.09 6.82 -31.53
CA GLU A 427 -4.92 6.51 -30.35
C GLU A 427 -6.37 6.08 -30.68
N GLU A 428 -6.93 6.53 -31.80
CA GLU A 428 -8.28 6.15 -32.23
C GLU A 428 -8.45 4.67 -32.59
N SER A 429 -7.35 3.99 -32.91
CA SER A 429 -7.30 2.57 -33.35
C SER A 429 -7.87 1.59 -32.31
N PHE A 430 -8.00 2.03 -31.05
CA PHE A 430 -8.45 1.20 -29.94
C PHE A 430 -9.94 1.36 -29.60
N LYS A 431 -10.70 2.17 -30.34
CA LYS A 431 -12.15 2.38 -30.10
C LYS A 431 -12.95 1.09 -30.31
N ALA A 432 -13.23 0.38 -29.23
CA ALA A 432 -14.25 -0.68 -29.19
C ALA A 432 -15.63 -0.10 -29.63
N PRO A 433 -16.59 -0.95 -30.09
CA PRO A 433 -17.94 -0.48 -30.40
C PRO A 433 -18.50 0.33 -29.23
N THR A 434 -19.10 1.50 -29.51
CA THR A 434 -19.52 2.46 -28.48
C THR A 434 -20.38 1.79 -27.40
N GLY A 435 -19.79 1.63 -26.22
CA GLY A 435 -20.39 0.98 -25.07
C GLY A 435 -19.79 -0.38 -24.69
N SER A 436 -19.20 -1.15 -25.60
CA SER A 436 -18.65 -2.50 -25.33
C SER A 436 -17.65 -2.51 -24.18
N ARG A 437 -17.94 -3.32 -23.16
CA ARG A 437 -17.09 -3.52 -21.96
C ARG A 437 -16.65 -4.98 -21.90
N ILE A 438 -15.57 -5.26 -21.17
CA ILE A 438 -15.09 -6.61 -20.93
C ILE A 438 -15.54 -7.04 -19.53
N GLU A 439 -16.25 -8.15 -19.45
CA GLU A 439 -16.47 -8.87 -18.20
C GLU A 439 -15.33 -9.88 -18.01
N VAL A 440 -14.72 -9.86 -16.82
CA VAL A 440 -13.66 -10.78 -16.40
C VAL A 440 -14.07 -11.44 -15.10
N LYS A 441 -13.91 -12.75 -15.01
CA LYS A 441 -14.26 -13.58 -13.86
C LYS A 441 -13.06 -14.44 -13.46
N LEU A 442 -12.65 -14.36 -12.21
CA LEU A 442 -11.72 -15.34 -11.64
C LEU A 442 -12.50 -16.64 -11.41
N VAL A 443 -11.99 -17.75 -11.95
CA VAL A 443 -12.65 -19.06 -11.90
C VAL A 443 -12.01 -19.97 -10.85
N GLY A 444 -10.72 -19.77 -10.55
CA GLY A 444 -10.04 -20.48 -9.48
C GLY A 444 -8.58 -20.07 -9.30
N PHE A 445 -8.12 -20.23 -8.06
CA PHE A 445 -6.77 -19.94 -7.57
C PHE A 445 -6.38 -21.02 -6.52
N PRO A 446 -5.10 -21.36 -6.32
CA PRO A 446 -4.67 -22.37 -5.33
C PRO A 446 -4.88 -21.97 -3.85
N ARG A 447 -4.73 -22.96 -2.97
CA ARG A 447 -4.71 -22.86 -1.49
C ARG A 447 -3.27 -22.76 -0.96
N GLY A 448 -3.12 -22.32 0.29
CA GLY A 448 -1.86 -22.43 1.04
C GLY A 448 -0.95 -21.20 0.94
N ILE A 449 -1.45 -20.09 0.39
CA ILE A 449 -0.74 -18.82 0.18
C ILE A 449 -1.68 -17.60 0.29
N ALA A 450 -2.92 -17.77 0.78
CA ALA A 450 -3.90 -16.69 0.88
C ALA A 450 -3.53 -15.77 2.06
N VAL A 451 -2.77 -14.70 1.78
CA VAL A 451 -2.30 -13.72 2.78
C VAL A 451 -2.58 -12.31 2.29
N ASP A 452 -2.63 -11.34 3.21
CA ASP A 452 -2.85 -9.95 2.84
C ASP A 452 -1.75 -9.44 1.90
N GLY A 453 -2.12 -8.55 0.99
CA GLY A 453 -1.26 -8.04 -0.09
C GLY A 453 -0.93 -9.04 -1.20
N CYS A 454 -1.36 -10.30 -1.07
CA CYS A 454 -0.97 -11.41 -1.93
C CYS A 454 0.55 -11.59 -2.04
N GLN A 455 1.25 -11.56 -0.89
CA GLN A 455 2.72 -11.54 -0.75
C GLN A 455 3.49 -12.64 -1.52
N PHE A 456 2.85 -13.77 -1.84
CA PHE A 456 3.51 -14.95 -2.46
C PHE A 456 3.15 -15.17 -3.92
N ALA A 457 1.90 -14.95 -4.29
CA ALA A 457 1.42 -14.95 -5.67
C ALA A 457 0.01 -14.32 -5.72
N GLY A 458 -0.43 -13.88 -6.89
CA GLY A 458 -1.79 -13.37 -7.06
C GLY A 458 -2.13 -12.99 -8.51
N VAL A 459 -3.37 -12.53 -8.70
CA VAL A 459 -3.90 -11.98 -9.95
C VAL A 459 -4.37 -10.55 -9.72
N GLU A 460 -3.75 -9.56 -10.35
CA GLU A 460 -4.25 -8.18 -10.42
C GLU A 460 -5.11 -7.97 -11.67
N ILE A 461 -6.32 -7.41 -11.52
CA ILE A 461 -7.30 -7.22 -12.60
C ILE A 461 -7.72 -5.75 -12.70
N LYS A 462 -7.19 -5.02 -13.69
CA LYS A 462 -7.33 -3.55 -13.80
C LYS A 462 -8.57 -3.14 -14.61
N THR A 463 -9.73 -3.13 -13.94
CA THR A 463 -11.04 -2.82 -14.56
C THR A 463 -11.53 -1.38 -14.33
N HIS A 464 -10.75 -0.54 -13.64
CA HIS A 464 -11.10 0.83 -13.25
C HIS A 464 -11.09 1.82 -14.42
N ALA A 465 -11.73 2.98 -14.24
CA ALA A 465 -11.67 4.09 -15.21
C ALA A 465 -10.33 4.83 -15.18
N ASP A 466 -9.69 4.90 -14.01
CA ASP A 466 -8.32 5.38 -13.85
C ASP A 466 -7.38 4.17 -13.90
N GLN A 467 -6.59 4.05 -14.97
CA GLN A 467 -5.69 2.92 -15.20
C GLN A 467 -4.34 3.08 -14.49
N ARG A 468 -4.07 4.24 -13.86
CA ARG A 468 -2.89 4.50 -13.03
C ARG A 468 -2.95 3.75 -11.69
N LEU A 469 -4.16 3.64 -11.12
CA LEU A 469 -4.46 2.96 -9.86
C LEU A 469 -4.18 1.45 -9.94
N THR A 470 -3.68 0.85 -8.88
CA THR A 470 -3.50 -0.61 -8.77
C THR A 470 -4.85 -1.33 -8.92
N GLY A 471 -4.87 -2.44 -9.67
CA GLY A 471 -6.08 -3.23 -9.87
C GLY A 471 -6.51 -4.00 -8.62
N TYR A 472 -7.72 -4.56 -8.63
CA TYR A 472 -8.13 -5.53 -7.61
C TYR A 472 -7.21 -6.76 -7.66
N ARG A 473 -6.71 -7.20 -6.51
CA ARG A 473 -5.90 -8.41 -6.35
C ARG A 473 -6.66 -9.51 -5.62
N PHE A 474 -6.39 -10.74 -6.06
CA PHE A 474 -6.98 -11.99 -5.55
C PHE A 474 -5.89 -13.05 -5.44
N CYS A 475 -5.88 -13.79 -4.33
CA CYS A 475 -4.95 -14.89 -4.07
C CYS A 475 -5.53 -16.00 -3.18
N ALA A 476 -6.86 -16.06 -3.03
CA ALA A 476 -7.56 -17.13 -2.32
C ALA A 476 -8.44 -17.99 -3.25
N PRO A 477 -8.70 -19.26 -2.93
CA PRO A 477 -9.71 -20.04 -3.65
C PRO A 477 -11.13 -19.51 -3.39
N GLU A 478 -11.37 -18.80 -2.28
CA GLU A 478 -12.65 -18.14 -1.98
C GLU A 478 -12.97 -16.98 -2.94
N ASP A 479 -11.99 -16.46 -3.70
CA ASP A 479 -12.22 -15.48 -4.76
C ASP A 479 -12.80 -16.11 -6.05
N ALA A 480 -12.90 -17.44 -6.12
CA ALA A 480 -13.49 -18.14 -7.26
C ALA A 480 -14.96 -17.74 -7.44
N GLY A 481 -15.26 -17.11 -8.59
CA GLY A 481 -16.56 -16.53 -8.90
C GLY A 481 -16.57 -15.00 -8.93
N VAL A 482 -15.57 -14.32 -8.34
CA VAL A 482 -15.47 -12.86 -8.35
C VAL A 482 -15.44 -12.35 -9.79
N THR A 483 -16.43 -11.52 -10.11
CA THR A 483 -16.66 -10.97 -11.45
C THR A 483 -16.50 -9.45 -11.44
N LEU A 484 -15.86 -8.93 -12.49
CA LEU A 484 -15.47 -7.54 -12.69
C LEU A 484 -15.84 -7.11 -14.11
N VAL A 485 -16.31 -5.88 -14.29
CA VAL A 485 -16.65 -5.35 -15.62
C VAL A 485 -15.88 -4.05 -15.86
N SER A 486 -15.07 -4.04 -16.91
CA SER A 486 -14.13 -2.98 -17.25
C SER A 486 -14.79 -1.60 -17.39
N LYS A 487 -14.00 -0.53 -17.26
CA LYS A 487 -14.37 0.82 -17.72
C LYS A 487 -13.67 1.23 -19.02
N HIS A 488 -12.68 0.45 -19.46
CA HIS A 488 -11.96 0.59 -20.72
C HIS A 488 -12.17 -0.63 -21.62
N ASN A 489 -11.84 -0.45 -22.89
CA ASN A 489 -11.76 -1.47 -23.95
C ASN A 489 -10.59 -2.45 -23.80
N ILE A 490 -9.59 -2.10 -22.97
CA ILE A 490 -8.46 -2.95 -22.56
C ILE A 490 -8.64 -3.28 -21.08
N VAL A 491 -8.42 -4.55 -20.71
CA VAL A 491 -8.22 -4.97 -19.32
C VAL A 491 -6.85 -5.63 -19.21
N PRO A 492 -5.87 -4.96 -18.56
CA PRO A 492 -4.67 -5.62 -18.10
C PRO A 492 -5.00 -6.61 -16.98
N ILE A 493 -4.46 -7.82 -17.12
CA ILE A 493 -4.36 -8.83 -16.08
C ILE A 493 -2.87 -9.03 -15.80
N ILE A 494 -2.46 -8.98 -14.54
CA ILE A 494 -1.08 -9.19 -14.12
C ILE A 494 -1.07 -10.37 -13.17
N THR A 495 -0.46 -11.47 -13.58
CA THR A 495 -0.26 -12.65 -12.74
C THR A 495 1.18 -12.66 -12.25
N TYR A 496 1.39 -12.94 -10.98
CA TYR A 496 2.73 -12.90 -10.39
C TYR A 496 2.91 -14.00 -9.34
N ASN A 497 4.16 -14.46 -9.18
CA ASN A 497 4.52 -15.53 -8.28
C ASN A 497 5.97 -15.42 -7.78
N ARG A 498 6.19 -15.67 -6.49
CA ARG A 498 7.50 -15.93 -5.89
C ARG A 498 7.55 -17.22 -5.06
N PHE A 499 6.51 -18.06 -5.09
CA PHE A 499 6.39 -19.27 -4.28
C PHE A 499 5.90 -20.46 -5.10
N TYR A 500 6.69 -21.54 -5.15
CA TYR A 500 6.40 -22.73 -5.97
C TYR A 500 6.06 -22.33 -7.42
N ALA A 501 5.04 -22.95 -8.03
CA ALA A 501 4.28 -22.44 -9.17
C ALA A 501 2.77 -22.37 -8.84
N THR A 502 2.07 -21.35 -9.31
CA THR A 502 0.64 -21.13 -9.02
C THR A 502 -0.18 -21.00 -10.29
N ARG A 503 -1.24 -21.82 -10.40
CA ARG A 503 -2.14 -21.89 -11.54
C ARG A 503 -3.41 -21.06 -11.33
N SER A 504 -3.63 -20.07 -12.18
CA SER A 504 -4.84 -19.22 -12.17
C SER A 504 -5.74 -19.55 -13.36
N VAL A 505 -7.06 -19.54 -13.16
CA VAL A 505 -8.04 -19.75 -14.23
C VAL A 505 -8.95 -18.53 -14.35
N ILE A 506 -9.03 -17.96 -15.55
CA ILE A 506 -9.70 -16.67 -15.80
C ILE A 506 -10.65 -16.82 -16.99
N GLN A 507 -11.91 -16.44 -16.78
CA GLN A 507 -12.93 -16.35 -17.81
C GLN A 507 -13.15 -14.90 -18.22
N TYR A 508 -13.43 -14.67 -19.49
CA TYR A 508 -13.68 -13.33 -20.03
C TYR A 508 -14.62 -13.34 -21.23
N ARG A 509 -15.35 -12.24 -21.42
CA ARG A 509 -16.20 -11.97 -22.59
C ARG A 509 -16.42 -10.48 -22.81
N ILE A 510 -16.85 -10.12 -24.01
CA ILE A 510 -17.51 -8.84 -24.26
C ILE A 510 -18.89 -8.92 -23.60
N VAL A 511 -19.22 -7.90 -22.83
CA VAL A 511 -20.61 -7.53 -22.58
C VAL A 511 -20.91 -6.28 -23.39
N SER A 512 -21.91 -6.36 -24.28
CA SER A 512 -22.44 -5.20 -24.99
C SER A 512 -22.86 -4.14 -23.97
N GLY A 513 -22.77 -2.86 -24.36
CA GLY A 513 -22.77 -1.72 -23.44
C GLY A 513 -23.77 -1.84 -22.31
N GLY A 514 -23.26 -2.32 -21.16
CA GLY A 514 -24.10 -2.88 -20.12
C GLY A 514 -25.13 -1.84 -19.71
N GLN A 515 -26.41 -2.20 -19.84
CA GLN A 515 -27.56 -1.33 -19.57
C GLN A 515 -27.25 -0.45 -18.35
N PRO A 516 -27.46 0.88 -18.42
CA PRO A 516 -27.26 1.74 -17.25
C PRO A 516 -28.12 1.18 -16.12
N MET A 517 -27.46 0.52 -15.14
CA MET A 517 -28.00 -0.65 -14.40
C MET A 517 -29.52 -0.61 -14.34
N PRO A 518 -30.23 -1.51 -15.07
CA PRO A 518 -31.63 -1.32 -15.46
C PRO A 518 -32.39 -0.77 -14.28
N GLN A 519 -32.82 0.51 -14.38
CA GLN A 519 -33.24 1.30 -13.22
C GLN A 519 -34.20 0.44 -12.40
N PRO A 520 -33.83 0.06 -11.16
CA PRO A 520 -34.43 -1.08 -10.49
C PRO A 520 -35.93 -0.84 -10.41
N ASN A 521 -36.70 -1.59 -11.23
CA ASN A 521 -38.05 -1.22 -11.69
C ASN A 521 -38.82 -0.53 -10.58
N PRO A 522 -39.17 0.77 -10.73
CA PRO A 522 -39.31 1.73 -9.64
C PRO A 522 -40.14 1.14 -8.51
N SER A 523 -39.42 0.68 -7.48
CA SER A 523 -40.03 -0.18 -6.47
C SER A 523 -41.10 0.61 -5.72
N SER A 524 -42.29 0.02 -5.60
CA SER A 524 -43.33 0.53 -4.68
C SER A 524 -42.85 0.56 -3.22
N GLN A 525 -41.72 -0.09 -2.93
CA GLN A 525 -40.98 -0.06 -1.67
C GLN A 525 -39.66 0.74 -1.77
N CYS A 526 -39.56 1.75 -2.65
CA CYS A 526 -38.41 2.67 -2.71
C CYS A 526 -38.48 3.69 -1.56
N VAL A 527 -38.28 3.19 -0.33
CA VAL A 527 -38.32 3.96 0.92
C VAL A 527 -36.91 4.24 1.42
N ASP A 528 -36.69 5.43 1.97
CA ASP A 528 -35.47 5.71 2.73
C ASP A 528 -35.41 4.87 4.01
N LYS A 529 -34.22 4.39 4.37
CA LYS A 529 -34.03 3.70 5.65
C LYS A 529 -34.09 4.70 6.80
N GLN A 530 -34.43 4.22 8.00
CA GLN A 530 -34.57 5.06 9.20
C GLN A 530 -33.31 5.93 9.50
N GLN A 531 -32.10 5.46 9.15
CA GLN A 531 -30.87 6.25 9.31
C GLN A 531 -30.79 7.48 8.37
N CYS A 532 -31.55 7.51 7.28
CA CYS A 532 -31.50 8.59 6.29
C CYS A 532 -31.88 9.95 6.87
N ALA A 533 -32.92 9.99 7.72
CA ALA A 533 -33.41 11.24 8.33
C ALA A 533 -32.36 11.92 9.23
N ALA A 534 -31.38 11.17 9.74
CA ALA A 534 -30.20 11.70 10.43
C ALA A 534 -29.12 12.15 9.43
N LEU A 535 -28.77 11.30 8.46
CA LEU A 535 -27.75 11.60 7.44
C LEU A 535 -28.06 12.86 6.63
N MET A 536 -29.32 13.09 6.26
CA MET A 536 -29.74 14.28 5.52
C MET A 536 -29.48 15.60 6.28
N ARG A 537 -29.37 15.55 7.61
CA ARG A 537 -29.01 16.70 8.45
C ARG A 537 -27.50 17.00 8.46
N THR A 538 -26.67 16.12 7.88
CA THR A 538 -25.20 16.25 7.91
C THR A 538 -24.61 16.53 6.52
N ARG A 539 -24.06 17.75 6.34
CA ARG A 539 -23.21 18.17 5.20
C ARG A 539 -23.69 17.73 3.81
N ASP A 540 -25.00 17.86 3.56
CA ASP A 540 -25.67 17.46 2.31
C ASP A 540 -25.26 16.05 1.85
N PHE A 541 -25.74 15.02 2.56
CA PHE A 541 -25.40 13.61 2.32
C PHE A 541 -25.50 13.20 0.83
N CYS A 542 -26.47 13.74 0.10
CA CYS A 542 -26.70 13.45 -1.31
C CYS A 542 -25.68 14.09 -2.24
N ARG A 543 -25.32 15.36 -2.04
CA ARG A 543 -24.29 16.05 -2.85
C ARG A 543 -22.86 15.81 -2.35
N SER A 544 -22.69 15.34 -1.12
CA SER A 544 -21.40 15.03 -0.50
C SER A 544 -20.54 14.10 -1.35
N LYS A 545 -19.27 14.47 -1.56
CA LYS A 545 -18.27 13.66 -2.27
C LYS A 545 -17.62 12.59 -1.38
N VAL A 546 -17.90 12.59 -0.07
CA VAL A 546 -17.37 11.61 0.90
C VAL A 546 -18.09 10.27 0.82
N PHE A 547 -19.38 10.28 0.46
CA PHE A 547 -20.19 9.07 0.34
C PHE A 547 -20.27 8.63 -1.13
N THR A 548 -20.04 7.34 -1.40
CA THR A 548 -20.20 6.79 -2.75
C THR A 548 -21.68 6.73 -3.14
N ASN A 549 -21.98 6.77 -4.44
CA ASN A 549 -23.37 6.62 -4.89
C ASN A 549 -23.97 5.24 -4.53
N SER A 550 -23.16 4.22 -4.23
CA SER A 550 -23.66 2.95 -3.67
C SER A 550 -24.14 3.13 -2.23
N ILE A 551 -23.38 3.84 -1.38
CA ILE A 551 -23.79 4.13 0.01
C ILE A 551 -25.04 5.00 0.04
N LYS A 552 -25.11 6.03 -0.81
CA LYS A 552 -26.31 6.90 -0.89
C LYS A 552 -27.55 6.10 -1.31
N ARG A 553 -27.46 5.30 -2.38
CA ARG A 553 -28.51 4.37 -2.83
C ARG A 553 -28.93 3.35 -1.77
N ALA A 554 -27.99 2.89 -0.95
CA ALA A 554 -28.25 1.87 0.06
C ALA A 554 -28.93 2.39 1.34
N ILE A 555 -29.03 3.71 1.55
CA ILE A 555 -29.55 4.32 2.79
C ILE A 555 -30.60 5.41 2.53
N CYS A 556 -30.34 6.32 1.59
CA CYS A 556 -31.25 7.38 1.15
C CYS A 556 -31.59 7.27 -0.36
N PRO A 557 -32.15 6.16 -0.86
CA PRO A 557 -32.54 6.06 -2.26
C PRO A 557 -33.53 7.15 -2.69
N LYS A 558 -34.51 7.50 -1.85
CA LYS A 558 -35.55 8.49 -2.17
C LYS A 558 -35.07 9.91 -1.92
N SER A 559 -34.54 10.21 -0.73
CA SER A 559 -34.06 11.55 -0.38
C SER A 559 -32.88 12.04 -1.24
N CYS A 560 -32.16 11.15 -1.94
CA CYS A 560 -31.08 11.51 -2.86
C CYS A 560 -31.39 11.35 -4.36
N GLY A 561 -32.66 11.12 -4.76
CA GLY A 561 -33.02 11.01 -6.18
C GLY A 561 -32.37 9.82 -6.88
N PHE A 562 -32.40 8.65 -6.24
CA PHE A 562 -32.01 7.36 -6.84
C PHE A 562 -33.14 6.33 -6.91
N CYS A 563 -34.27 6.60 -6.26
CA CYS A 563 -35.58 6.34 -6.84
C CYS A 563 -35.76 7.29 -8.04
#